data_AF-A0A5U6MI47-F1
#
_entry.id   AF-A0A5U6MI47-F1
#
_cell.length_a   1.000
_cell.length_b   1.000
_cell.length_c   1.000
_cell.angle_alpha   90.00
_cell.angle_beta   90.00
_cell.angle_gamma   90.00
#
_symmetry.space_group_name_H-M   'P 1'
#
loop_
_entity.id
_entity.type
_entity.pdbx_description
1 polymer ?
#
loop_
_entity_poly.entity_id
_entity_poly.type
_entity_poly.pdbx_seq_one_letter_code
_entity_poly.pdbx_strand_id
1 'polypeptide(L)'
;MPEIIPLMEWIERNLHRKITLPEMTRKSGYTSRHLYNLFMAGPGVSPSAYIRQRKLSLASIMLRDTRRPVTEIALMYGFEH
;
A
#
# COMPACT_ATOMS: atom_id res chain seq x y z
N MET A 1 -0.06 11.42 15.02
CA MET A 1 -1.27 11.77 14.26
C MET A 1 -2.21 10.57 14.24
N PRO A 2 -3.28 10.54 15.06
CA PRO A 2 -4.15 9.37 15.18
C PRO A 2 -4.98 9.07 13.91
N GLU A 3 -5.22 10.08 13.06
CA GLU A 3 -6.11 10.00 11.90
C GLU A 3 -5.60 9.11 10.75
N ILE A 4 -4.28 8.93 10.62
CA ILE A 4 -3.71 8.11 9.54
C ILE A 4 -3.77 6.60 9.82
N ILE A 5 -3.84 6.21 11.09
CA ILE A 5 -3.75 4.80 11.53
C ILE A 5 -4.87 3.95 10.90
N PRO A 6 -6.16 4.34 10.97
CA PRO A 6 -7.24 3.53 10.37
C PRO A 6 -7.11 3.40 8.86
N LEU A 7 -6.55 4.41 8.18
CA LEU A 7 -6.32 4.36 6.75
C LEU A 7 -5.16 3.43 6.39
N MET A 8 -4.07 3.44 7.17
CA MET A 8 -2.97 2.49 7.00
C MET A 8 -3.44 1.05 7.22
N GLU A 9 -4.22 0.79 8.27
CA GLU A 9 -4.81 -0.54 8.51
C GLU A 9 -5.70 -0.99 7.36
N TRP A 10 -6.51 -0.08 6.81
CA TRP A 10 -7.30 -0.39 5.62
C TRP A 10 -6.42 -0.71 4.42
N ILE A 11 -5.33 0.03 4.20
CA ILE A 11 -4.37 -0.27 3.14
C ILE A 11 -3.77 -1.67 3.33
N GLU A 12 -3.28 -2.01 4.52
CA GLU A 12 -2.68 -3.33 4.80
C GLU A 12 -3.62 -4.49 4.43
N ARG A 13 -4.91 -4.36 4.75
CA ARG A 13 -5.94 -5.37 4.40
C ARG A 13 -6.24 -5.46 2.91
N ASN A 14 -5.86 -4.45 2.12
CA ASN A 14 -6.15 -4.35 0.69
C ASN A 14 -4.89 -4.47 -0.20
N LEU A 15 -3.71 -4.81 0.35
CA LEU A 15 -2.46 -4.90 -0.43
C LEU A 15 -2.45 -6.01 -1.50
N HIS A 16 -3.38 -6.98 -1.41
CA HIS A 16 -3.56 -8.06 -2.40
C HIS A 16 -4.16 -7.59 -3.74
N ARG A 17 -4.55 -6.31 -3.84
CA ARG A 17 -5.13 -5.72 -5.05
C ARG A 17 -4.52 -4.36 -5.36
N LYS A 18 -4.93 -3.79 -6.49
CA LYS A 18 -4.63 -2.38 -6.79
C LYS A 18 -5.48 -1.49 -5.88
N ILE A 19 -4.83 -0.55 -5.21
CA ILE A 19 -5.46 0.51 -4.42
C ILE A 19 -5.30 1.81 -5.19
N THR A 20 -6.41 2.49 -5.44
CA THR A 20 -6.42 3.75 -6.18
C THR A 20 -6.61 4.95 -5.27
N LEU A 21 -6.14 6.13 -5.70
CA LEU A 21 -6.35 7.37 -4.95
C LEU A 21 -7.85 7.69 -4.73
N PRO A 22 -8.75 7.56 -5.73
CA PRO A 22 -10.18 7.74 -5.52
C PRO A 22 -10.81 6.79 -4.48
N GLU A 23 -10.28 5.58 -4.33
CA GLU A 23 -10.75 4.68 -3.26
C GLU A 23 -10.32 5.16 -1.88
N MET A 24 -9.08 5.65 -1.74
CA MET A 24 -8.60 6.19 -0.47
C MET A 24 -9.38 7.43 -0.06
N THR A 25 -9.71 8.33 -1.01
CA THR A 25 -10.53 9.51 -0.71
C THR A 25 -11.96 9.10 -0.30
N ARG A 26 -12.59 8.17 -1.04
CA ARG A 26 -13.92 7.64 -0.69
C ARG A 26 -13.94 6.93 0.66
N LYS A 27 -12.89 6.17 0.99
CA LYS A 27 -12.81 5.42 2.26
C LYS A 27 -12.63 6.32 3.47
N SER A 28 -11.82 7.38 3.31
CA SER A 28 -11.43 8.26 4.43
C SER A 28 -12.28 9.53 4.56
N GLY A 29 -12.99 9.93 3.50
CA GLY A 29 -13.64 11.24 3.40
C GLY A 29 -12.68 12.39 3.13
N TYR A 30 -11.37 12.12 3.03
CA TYR A 30 -10.36 13.14 2.80
C TYR A 30 -10.11 13.41 1.33
N THR A 31 -9.69 14.64 1.04
CA THR A 31 -9.20 15.01 -0.30
C THR A 31 -7.82 14.39 -0.56
N SER A 32 -7.46 14.22 -1.83
CA SER A 32 -6.14 13.73 -2.23
C SER A 32 -4.99 14.52 -1.61
N ARG A 33 -5.14 15.86 -1.49
CA ARG A 33 -4.15 16.74 -0.87
C ARG A 33 -3.98 16.45 0.62
N HIS A 34 -5.09 16.28 1.34
CA HIS A 34 -5.04 15.97 2.77
C HIS A 34 -4.42 14.59 3.00
N LEU A 35 -4.78 13.60 2.18
CA LEU A 35 -4.14 12.28 2.21
C LEU A 35 -2.63 12.36 2.00
N TYR A 36 -2.18 13.11 1.01
CA TYR A 36 -0.75 13.32 0.78
C TYR A 36 -0.08 13.93 2.02
N ASN A 37 -0.66 14.98 2.60
CA ASN A 37 -0.11 15.63 3.79
C ASN A 37 -0.07 14.69 5.01
N LEU A 38 -1.12 13.89 5.23
CA LEU A 38 -1.15 12.90 6.31
C LEU A 38 0.01 11.90 6.16
N PHE A 39 0.21 11.40 4.95
CA PHE A 39 1.26 10.42 4.64
C PHE A 39 2.68 11.01 4.75
N MET A 40 2.86 12.25 4.31
CA MET A 40 4.13 12.97 4.47
C MET A 40 4.43 13.31 5.93
N ALA A 41 3.43 13.67 6.74
CA ALA A 41 3.65 14.01 8.15
C ALA A 41 3.65 12.79 9.08
N GLY A 42 3.14 11.64 8.62
CA GLY A 42 3.21 10.35 9.33
C GLY A 42 4.43 9.54 8.87
N PRO A 43 4.27 8.60 7.93
CA PRO A 43 5.38 7.80 7.38
C PRO A 43 6.52 8.56 6.69
N GLY A 44 6.35 9.85 6.33
CA GLY A 44 7.38 10.61 5.62
C GLY A 44 7.45 10.34 4.12
N VAL A 45 6.49 9.61 3.55
CA VAL A 45 6.46 9.21 2.14
C VAL A 45 5.07 9.39 1.56
N SER A 46 4.94 9.47 0.24
CA SER A 46 3.62 9.57 -0.41
C SER A 46 2.77 8.31 -0.20
N PRO A 47 1.43 8.39 -0.33
CA PRO A 47 0.55 7.22 -0.23
C PRO A 47 0.93 6.09 -1.19
N SER A 48 1.30 6.43 -2.43
CA SER A 48 1.72 5.44 -3.44
C SER A 48 3.06 4.79 -3.10
N ALA A 49 4.01 5.56 -2.59
CA ALA A 49 5.30 5.04 -2.13
C ALA A 49 5.11 4.08 -0.94
N TYR A 50 4.27 4.46 0.03
CA TYR A 50 3.92 3.60 1.16
C TYR A 50 3.34 2.26 0.68
N ILE A 51 2.30 2.28 -0.17
CA ILE A 51 1.68 1.05 -0.71
C ILE A 51 2.72 0.18 -1.41
N ARG A 52 3.58 0.78 -2.25
CA ARG A 52 4.64 0.04 -2.97
C ARG A 52 5.64 -0.61 -2.02
N GLN A 53 6.11 0.10 -0.99
CA GLN A 53 7.05 -0.44 0.00
C GLN A 53 6.44 -1.60 0.79
N ARG A 54 5.16 -1.50 1.17
CA ARG A 54 4.45 -2.57 1.86
C ARG A 54 4.28 -3.81 0.97
N LYS A 55 3.91 -3.62 -0.30
CA LYS A 55 3.86 -4.71 -1.29
C LYS A 55 5.21 -5.40 -1.48
N LEU A 56 6.30 -4.63 -1.59
CA LEU A 56 7.66 -5.18 -1.68
C LEU A 56 8.04 -5.97 -0.42
N SER A 57 7.65 -5.49 0.76
CA SER A 57 7.91 -6.19 2.03
C SER A 57 7.17 -7.53 2.12
N LEU A 58 5.94 -7.60 1.62
CA LEU A 58 5.19 -8.86 1.57
C LEU A 58 5.74 -9.80 0.50
N ALA A 59 6.11 -9.28 -0.67
CA ALA A 59 6.75 -10.05 -1.72
C ALA A 59 8.08 -10.66 -1.25
N SER A 60 8.91 -9.93 -0.50
CA SER A 60 10.17 -10.45 0.03
C SER A 60 9.97 -11.58 1.04
N ILE A 61 8.94 -11.48 1.88
CA ILE A 61 8.52 -12.56 2.78
C ILE A 61 8.12 -13.80 1.96
N MET A 62 7.27 -13.63 0.94
CA MET A 62 6.83 -14.74 0.08
C MET A 62 7.98 -15.41 -0.68
N LEU A 63 8.94 -14.62 -1.15
CA LEU A 63 10.14 -15.10 -1.85
C LEU A 63 11.04 -15.94 -0.92
N ARG A 64 11.12 -15.56 0.36
CA ARG A 64 11.91 -16.26 1.35
C ARG A 64 11.22 -17.53 1.86
N ASP A 65 9.91 -17.45 2.09
CA ASP A 65 9.17 -18.45 2.86
C ASP A 65 8.42 -19.46 1.95
N THR A 66 8.45 -19.29 0.63
CA THR A 66 7.78 -20.18 -0.32
C THR A 66 8.69 -20.56 -1.49
N ARG A 67 8.30 -21.61 -2.25
CA ARG A 67 8.96 -21.99 -3.51
C ARG A 67 8.22 -21.48 -4.76
N ARG A 68 7.32 -20.51 -4.60
CA ARG A 68 6.57 -19.96 -5.74
C ARG A 68 7.53 -19.24 -6.70
N PRO A 69 7.31 -19.31 -8.02
CA PRO A 69 8.09 -18.55 -8.99
C PRO A 69 8.10 -17.05 -8.67
N VAL A 70 9.25 -16.40 -8.90
CA VAL A 70 9.39 -14.94 -8.71
C VAL A 70 8.37 -14.18 -9.54
N THR A 71 8.08 -14.65 -10.76
CA THR A 71 7.07 -14.07 -11.65
C THR A 71 5.67 -14.16 -11.05
N GLU A 72 5.30 -15.31 -10.48
CA GLU A 72 4.01 -15.48 -9.79
C GLU A 72 3.88 -14.51 -8.61
N ILE A 73 4.94 -14.37 -7.79
CA ILE A 73 4.95 -13.45 -6.65
C ILE A 73 4.87 -11.99 -7.11
N ALA A 74 5.59 -11.62 -8.17
CA ALA A 74 5.53 -10.28 -8.75
C ALA A 74 4.09 -9.93 -9.19
N LEU A 75 3.43 -10.84 -9.91
CA LEU A 75 2.06 -10.68 -10.37
C LEU A 75 1.06 -10.54 -9.21
N MET A 76 1.17 -11.38 -8.16
CA MET A 76 0.30 -11.30 -6.98
C MET A 76 0.28 -9.93 -6.32
N TYR A 77 1.40 -9.21 -6.34
CA TYR A 77 1.51 -7.87 -5.76
C TYR A 77 1.35 -6.73 -6.79
N GLY A 78 1.05 -7.05 -8.05
CA GLY A 78 0.82 -6.09 -9.12
C GLY A 78 2.10 -5.43 -9.66
N PHE A 79 3.22 -6.16 -9.61
CA PHE A 79 4.44 -5.82 -10.33
C PHE A 79 4.37 -6.46 -11.73
N GLU A 80 3.67 -5.79 -12.63
CA GLU A 80 3.47 -6.19 -14.02
C GLU A 80 4.31 -5.24 -14.91
N HIS A 81 5.32 -5.77 -15.59
CA HIS A 81 6.19 -5.07 -16.53
C HIS A 81 6.35 -5.89 -17.81
#